data_AF-A0AAD1K7V8-F1
#
_entry.id   AF-A0AAD1K7V8-F1
#
_cell.length_a   1.000
_cell.length_b   1.000
_cell.length_c   1.000
_cell.angle_alpha   90.00
_cell.angle_beta   90.00
_cell.angle_gamma   90.00
#
_symmetry.space_group_name_H-M   'P 1'
#
loop_
_entity.id
_entity.type
_entity.pdbx_description
1 polymer ?
#
loop_
_entity_poly.entity_id
_entity_poly.type
_entity_poly.pdbx_seq_one_letter_code
_entity_poly.pdbx_strand_id
1 'polypeptide(L)'
;MTWEQVQSTTREVAECDYFYVETEGQLSAAAIVFHINKSAVQVVYWGANEHGEKHGVMYFLPFELIEYYRTRGFKYIDIGPSSENGKVSYGLNDYKQMIGCVNTIKETWVYSK
;
A
#
# COMPACT_ATOMS: atom_id res chain seq x y z
N MET A 1 -10.74 -7.73 22.78
CA MET A 1 -10.94 -8.06 21.36
C MET A 1 -10.19 -9.37 21.10
N THR A 2 -10.85 -10.42 20.62
CA THR A 2 -10.19 -11.70 20.30
C THR A 2 -9.61 -11.67 18.89
N TRP A 3 -8.76 -12.64 18.56
CA TRP A 3 -8.22 -12.76 17.19
C TRP A 3 -9.34 -12.96 16.16
N GLU A 4 -10.35 -13.77 16.48
CA GLU A 4 -11.49 -14.01 15.61
C GLU A 4 -12.29 -12.73 15.36
N GLN A 5 -12.43 -11.90 16.40
CA GLN A 5 -13.09 -10.59 16.24
C GLN A 5 -12.29 -9.69 15.30
N VAL A 6 -10.96 -9.63 15.41
CA VAL A 6 -10.12 -8.87 14.48
C VAL A 6 -10.21 -9.44 13.06
N GLN A 7 -10.17 -10.76 12.91
CA GLN A 7 -10.24 -11.42 11.60
C GLN A 7 -11.61 -11.24 10.92
N SER A 8 -12.70 -11.11 11.68
CA SER A 8 -14.01 -10.81 11.12
C SER A 8 -14.06 -9.40 10.51
N THR A 9 -13.40 -8.41 11.12
CA THR A 9 -13.40 -7.05 10.56
C THR A 9 -12.66 -6.97 9.24
N THR A 10 -11.63 -7.80 9.05
CA THR A 10 -10.79 -7.83 7.84
C THR A 10 -11.36 -8.66 6.70
N ARG A 11 -12.50 -9.34 6.91
CA ARG A 11 -13.19 -10.15 5.89
C ARG A 11 -14.57 -9.63 5.55
N GLU A 12 -15.27 -9.07 6.55
CA GLU A 12 -16.69 -8.73 6.41
C GLU A 12 -16.94 -7.21 6.34
N VAL A 13 -16.05 -6.40 6.91
CA VAL A 13 -16.26 -4.95 7.05
C VAL A 13 -15.27 -4.17 6.19
N ALA A 14 -13.98 -4.45 6.35
CA ALA A 14 -12.89 -3.82 5.65
C ALA A 14 -11.98 -4.92 5.09
N GLU A 15 -12.45 -5.57 4.02
CA GLU A 15 -11.73 -6.65 3.35
C GLU A 15 -10.29 -6.22 3.05
N CYS A 16 -9.31 -6.98 3.53
CA CYS A 16 -7.91 -6.67 3.30
C CYS A 16 -7.03 -7.92 3.14
N ASP A 17 -5.98 -7.75 2.35
CA ASP A 17 -4.94 -8.74 2.10
C ASP A 17 -3.65 -8.34 2.84
N TYR A 18 -2.97 -9.35 3.37
CA TYR A 18 -1.70 -9.23 4.07
C TYR A 18 -0.60 -9.88 3.25
N PHE A 19 0.47 -9.13 2.99
CA PHE A 19 1.64 -9.61 2.26
C PHE A 19 2.88 -9.46 3.14
N TYR A 20 3.82 -10.39 2.97
CA TYR A 20 5.16 -10.27 3.50
C TYR A 20 6.17 -10.70 2.45
N VAL A 21 7.39 -10.18 2.54
CA VAL A 21 8.52 -10.55 1.71
C VAL A 21 9.58 -11.16 2.60
N GLU A 22 10.11 -12.30 2.19
CA GLU A 22 11.29 -12.91 2.80
C GLU A 22 12.50 -12.77 1.87
N THR A 23 13.62 -12.37 2.45
CA THR A 23 14.92 -12.38 1.79
C THR A 23 15.86 -13.25 2.61
N GLU A 24 16.41 -14.30 1.99
CA GLU A 24 17.34 -15.24 2.65
C GLU A 24 16.74 -15.89 3.91
N GLY A 25 15.43 -16.19 3.88
CA GLY A 25 14.71 -16.81 5.00
C GLY A 25 14.41 -15.87 6.17
N GLN A 26 14.59 -14.56 6.00
CA GLN A 26 14.23 -13.56 6.99
C GLN A 26 13.13 -12.63 6.47
N LEU A 27 12.18 -12.28 7.33
CA LEU A 27 11.17 -11.27 7.02
C LEU A 27 11.86 -9.93 6.72
N SER A 28 11.52 -9.34 5.59
CA SER A 28 12.19 -8.15 5.04
C SER A 28 11.25 -6.99 4.79
N ALA A 29 10.00 -7.26 4.40
CA ALA A 29 8.97 -6.25 4.21
C ALA A 29 7.57 -6.82 4.42
N ALA A 30 6.60 -5.94 4.59
CA ALA A 30 5.19 -6.30 4.63
C ALA A 30 4.31 -5.22 3.99
N ALA A 31 3.10 -5.60 3.59
CA ALA A 31 2.05 -4.69 3.16
C ALA A 31 0.68 -5.14 3.65
N ILE A 32 -0.19 -4.18 3.93
CA ILE A 32 -1.61 -4.35 4.22
C ILE A 32 -2.37 -3.56 3.17
N VAL A 33 -3.18 -4.27 2.39
CA VAL A 33 -3.89 -3.71 1.24
C VAL A 33 -5.38 -3.92 1.42
N PHE A 34 -6.15 -2.85 1.40
CA PHE A 34 -7.60 -2.88 1.58
C PHE A 34 -8.33 -2.87 0.24
N HIS A 35 -9.39 -3.68 0.14
CA HIS A 35 -10.30 -3.67 -1.00
C HIS A 35 -11.26 -2.49 -0.87
N ILE A 36 -11.20 -1.57 -1.83
CA ILE A 36 -12.09 -0.39 -1.84
C ILE A 36 -13.34 -0.69 -2.65
N ASN A 37 -13.17 -1.33 -3.81
CA ASN A 37 -14.24 -1.83 -4.66
C ASN A 37 -13.70 -2.91 -5.60
N LYS A 38 -14.56 -3.47 -6.46
CA LYS A 38 -14.22 -4.53 -7.41
C LYS A 38 -13.13 -4.20 -8.44
N SER A 39 -12.68 -2.95 -8.52
CA SER A 39 -11.68 -2.49 -9.49
C SER A 39 -10.51 -1.76 -8.85
N ALA A 40 -10.54 -1.48 -7.55
CA ALA A 40 -9.51 -0.72 -6.87
C ALA A 40 -9.21 -1.27 -5.47
N VAL A 41 -7.91 -1.37 -5.17
CA VAL A 41 -7.38 -1.64 -3.84
C VAL A 41 -6.50 -0.48 -3.37
N GLN A 42 -6.30 -0.35 -2.06
CA GLN A 42 -5.48 0.68 -1.46
C GLN A 42 -4.44 0.09 -0.51
N VAL A 43 -3.17 0.37 -0.75
CA VAL A 43 -2.08 0.08 0.18
C VAL A 43 -2.11 1.11 1.29
N VAL A 44 -2.55 0.71 2.48
CA VAL A 44 -2.62 1.60 3.65
C VAL A 44 -1.32 1.56 4.44
N TYR A 45 -0.72 0.36 4.55
CA TYR A 45 0.57 0.18 5.19
C TYR A 45 1.47 -0.65 4.29
N TRP A 46 2.71 -0.21 4.14
CA TRP A 46 3.80 -1.02 3.61
C TRP A 46 5.13 -0.53 4.17
N GLY A 47 6.16 -1.34 4.08
CA GLY A 47 7.49 -0.94 4.48
C GLY A 47 8.45 -2.11 4.56
N ALA A 48 9.72 -1.78 4.61
CA ALA A 48 10.80 -2.73 4.82
C ALA A 48 11.46 -2.49 6.18
N ASN A 49 12.03 -3.54 6.75
CA ASN A 49 13.01 -3.37 7.82
C ASN A 49 14.41 -3.14 7.22
N GLU A 50 15.42 -2.93 8.07
CA GLU A 50 16.80 -2.66 7.62
C GLU A 50 17.36 -3.77 6.71
N HIS A 51 17.02 -5.03 6.99
CA HIS A 51 17.42 -6.17 6.14
C HIS A 51 16.80 -6.05 4.75
N GLY A 52 15.51 -5.74 4.68
CA GLY A 52 14.83 -5.51 3.40
C GLY A 52 15.37 -4.30 2.63
N GLU A 53 15.65 -3.19 3.30
CA GLU A 53 16.21 -2.00 2.66
C GLU A 53 17.55 -2.28 1.98
N LYS A 54 18.43 -3.03 2.66
CA LYS A 54 19.73 -3.46 2.09
C LYS A 54 19.59 -4.33 0.84
N HIS A 55 18.47 -5.03 0.70
CA HIS A 55 18.15 -5.89 -0.45
C HIS A 55 17.24 -5.21 -1.48
N GLY A 56 16.94 -3.92 -1.31
CA GLY A 56 16.09 -3.18 -2.25
C GLY A 56 14.66 -3.72 -2.34
N VAL A 57 14.13 -4.35 -1.29
CA VAL A 57 12.78 -4.98 -1.34
C VAL A 57 11.66 -3.99 -1.60
N MET A 58 11.87 -2.70 -1.31
CA MET A 58 10.90 -1.65 -1.67
C MET A 58 10.86 -1.36 -3.17
N TYR A 59 11.82 -1.84 -3.96
CA TYR A 59 11.68 -1.85 -5.42
C TYR A 59 10.95 -3.10 -5.90
N PHE A 60 11.05 -4.22 -5.19
CA PHE A 60 10.42 -5.49 -5.54
C PHE A 60 8.92 -5.53 -5.19
N LEU A 61 8.60 -5.23 -3.92
CA LEU A 61 7.26 -5.37 -3.37
C LEU A 61 6.17 -4.63 -4.18
N PRO A 62 6.36 -3.37 -4.64
CA PRO A 62 5.32 -2.69 -5.41
C PRO A 62 4.97 -3.40 -6.72
N PHE A 63 5.97 -3.93 -7.46
CA PHE A 63 5.71 -4.61 -8.73
C PHE A 63 4.99 -5.95 -8.51
N GLU A 64 5.34 -6.70 -7.46
CA GLU A 64 4.63 -7.93 -7.12
C GLU A 64 3.17 -7.67 -6.73
N LEU A 65 2.91 -6.60 -5.96
CA LEU A 65 1.54 -6.20 -5.64
C LEU A 65 0.77 -5.79 -6.91
N ILE A 66 1.39 -5.00 -7.79
CA ILE A 66 0.78 -4.62 -9.07
C ILE A 66 0.40 -5.86 -9.88
N GLU A 67 1.32 -6.81 -10.04
CA GLU A 67 1.07 -8.04 -10.79
C GLU A 67 0.00 -8.93 -10.13
N TYR A 68 0.05 -9.07 -8.81
CA TYR A 68 -0.94 -9.83 -8.04
C TYR A 68 -2.38 -9.32 -8.27
N TYR A 69 -2.58 -8.01 -8.21
CA TYR A 69 -3.91 -7.41 -8.39
C TYR A 69 -4.32 -7.31 -9.86
N ARG A 70 -3.38 -6.99 -10.76
CA ARG A 70 -3.63 -6.95 -12.21
C ARG A 70 -4.14 -8.29 -12.74
N THR A 71 -3.51 -9.39 -12.33
CA THR A 71 -3.93 -10.75 -12.74
C THR A 71 -5.30 -11.16 -12.20
N ARG A 72 -5.80 -10.48 -11.16
CA ARG A 72 -7.14 -10.65 -10.58
C ARG A 72 -8.18 -9.68 -11.13
N GLY A 73 -7.83 -8.88 -12.14
CA GLY A 73 -8.76 -7.98 -12.83
C GLY A 73 -8.95 -6.60 -12.17
N PHE A 74 -8.15 -6.27 -11.15
CA PHE A 74 -8.13 -4.92 -10.60
C PHE A 74 -7.49 -3.95 -11.59
N LYS A 75 -8.02 -2.72 -11.60
CA LYS A 75 -7.57 -1.64 -12.51
C LYS A 75 -6.67 -0.63 -11.81
N TYR A 76 -6.85 -0.45 -10.50
CA TYR A 76 -6.16 0.57 -9.73
C TYR A 76 -5.58 0.00 -8.43
N ILE A 77 -4.36 0.41 -8.14
CA ILE A 77 -3.73 0.27 -6.83
C ILE A 77 -3.38 1.67 -6.32
N ASP A 78 -4.09 2.13 -5.30
CA ASP A 78 -3.79 3.40 -4.62
C ASP A 78 -2.71 3.14 -3.57
N ILE A 79 -1.52 3.70 -3.75
CA ILE A 79 -0.39 3.55 -2.81
C ILE A 79 -0.26 4.73 -1.84
N GLY A 80 -1.35 5.48 -1.68
CA GLY A 80 -1.48 6.60 -0.75
C GLY A 80 -0.86 7.91 -1.25
N PRO A 81 -0.98 8.98 -0.46
CA PRO A 81 -0.50 10.31 -0.83
C PRO A 81 1.03 10.43 -0.79
N SER A 82 1.56 11.43 -1.50
CA SER A 82 2.97 11.87 -1.43
C SER A 82 3.13 13.18 -0.65
N SER A 83 2.09 13.61 0.07
CA SER A 83 2.03 14.92 0.72
C SER A 83 1.39 14.84 2.09
N GLU A 84 1.78 15.76 2.96
CA GLU A 84 1.17 15.97 4.27
C GLU A 84 0.83 17.47 4.42
N ASN A 85 -0.40 17.78 4.84
CA ASN A 85 -0.87 19.16 5.01
C ASN A 85 -0.62 20.06 3.77
N GLY A 86 -0.86 19.52 2.58
CA GLY A 86 -0.65 20.22 1.30
C GLY A 86 0.82 20.39 0.90
N LYS A 87 1.78 19.88 1.69
CA LYS A 87 3.22 19.91 1.36
C LYS A 87 3.66 18.57 0.81
N VAL A 88 4.18 18.57 -0.42
CA VAL A 88 4.69 17.37 -1.08
C VAL A 88 6.03 16.97 -0.48
N SER A 89 6.18 15.69 -0.14
CA SER A 89 7.48 15.06 0.12
C SER A 89 8.09 14.68 -1.22
N TYR A 90 9.09 15.44 -1.69
CA TYR A 90 9.72 15.23 -2.99
C TYR A 90 10.28 13.81 -3.14
N GLY A 91 11.03 13.32 -2.15
CA GLY A 91 11.60 11.96 -2.21
C GLY A 91 10.52 10.86 -2.35
N LEU A 92 9.42 10.98 -1.60
CA LEU A 92 8.32 10.02 -1.71
C LEU A 92 7.57 10.15 -3.04
N ASN A 93 7.35 11.38 -3.50
CA ASN A 93 6.74 11.64 -4.80
C ASN A 93 7.57 11.05 -5.94
N ASP A 94 8.87 11.30 -5.94
CA ASP A 94 9.79 10.87 -6.98
C ASP A 94 9.91 9.34 -7.01
N TYR A 95 9.99 8.72 -5.82
CA TYR A 95 9.92 7.25 -5.70
C TYR A 95 8.65 6.68 -6.32
N LYS A 96 7.47 7.25 -6.02
CA LYS A 96 6.19 6.77 -6.56
C LYS A 96 6.11 6.94 -8.08
N GLN A 97 6.60 8.04 -8.62
CA GLN A 97 6.69 8.24 -10.06
C GLN A 97 7.64 7.23 -10.72
N MET A 98 8.78 6.97 -10.09
CA MET A 98 9.79 6.03 -10.58
C MET A 98 9.25 4.59 -10.66
N ILE A 99 8.39 4.15 -9.74
CA ILE A 99 7.73 2.83 -9.82
C ILE A 99 6.50 2.82 -10.75
N GLY A 100 6.30 3.89 -11.53
CA GLY A 100 5.27 3.97 -12.58
C GLY A 100 3.91 4.50 -12.13
N CYS A 101 3.80 5.09 -10.93
CA CYS A 101 2.54 5.66 -10.50
C CYS A 101 2.23 6.99 -11.18
N VAL A 102 0.95 7.21 -11.45
CA VAL A 102 0.41 8.49 -11.90
C VAL A 102 -0.14 9.24 -10.70
N ASN A 103 0.25 10.50 -10.54
CA ASN A 103 -0.20 11.34 -9.42
C ASN A 103 -1.62 11.86 -9.67
N THR A 104 -2.44 11.90 -8.62
CA THR A 104 -3.79 12.47 -8.61
C THR A 104 -3.98 13.39 -7.40
N ILE A 105 -4.76 14.47 -7.56
CA ILE A 105 -5.06 15.39 -6.45
C ILE A 105 -6.13 14.76 -5.54
N LYS A 106 -5.87 14.75 -4.23
CA LYS A 106 -6.86 14.43 -3.20
C LYS A 106 -7.11 15.68 -2.37
N GLU A 107 -8.31 16.24 -2.50
CA GLU A 107 -8.69 17.47 -1.80
C GLU A 107 -8.94 17.22 -0.32
N THR A 108 -8.62 18.23 0.50
CA THR A 108 -8.98 18.27 1.92
C THR A 108 -10.08 19.31 2.12
N TRP A 109 -11.28 18.84 2.45
CA TRP A 109 -12.40 19.70 2.80
C TRP A 109 -12.47 19.87 4.31
N VAL A 110 -12.48 21.12 4.77
CA VAL A 110 -12.58 21.47 6.20
C VAL A 110 -13.89 22.20 6.42
N TYR A 111 -14.69 21.69 7.35
CA TYR A 111 -15.90 22.37 7.77
C TYR A 111 -15.54 23.57 8.65
N SER A 112 -15.72 24.79 8.14
CA SER A 112 -15.64 26.02 8.93
C SER A 112 -17.04 26.43 9.36
N LYS A 113 -17.30 26.47 10.67
CA LYS A 113 -18.48 27.13 11.23
C LYS A 113 -18.33 28.64 11.20
#